data_AF-A0A5D3YJP6-F1
#
_entry.id   AF-A0A5D3YJP6-F1
#
_cell.length_a   1.000
_cell.length_b   1.000
_cell.length_c   1.000
_cell.angle_alpha   90.00
_cell.angle_beta   90.00
_cell.angle_gamma   90.00
#
_symmetry.space_group_name_H-M   'P 1'
#
loop_
_entity.id
_entity.type
_entity.pdbx_description
1 polymer ?
#
loop_
_entity_poly.entity_id
_entity_poly.type
_entity_poly.pdbx_seq_one_letter_code
_entity_poly.pdbx_strand_id
1 'polypeptide(L)' 'MTEGTASSSDSKSPSKSWEQRNPEIEREITIDEYNPKGTLTLTLLYLAIIVLMWVFMFFVEFGGNAPSIIG' A
#
# COMPACT_ATOMS: atom_id res chain seq x y z
N MET A 1 54.46 -46.23 -0.79
CA MET A 1 53.13 -45.61 -0.64
C MET A 1 52.75 -45.08 -2.01
N THR A 2 51.89 -45.78 -2.75
CA THR A 2 51.45 -45.39 -4.11
C THR A 2 49.93 -45.49 -4.23
N GLU A 3 49.36 -44.34 -4.58
CA GLU A 3 48.24 -44.08 -5.51
C GLU A 3 46.79 -44.49 -5.22
N GLY A 4 45.89 -43.67 -5.78
CA GLY A 4 44.43 -43.83 -5.80
C GLY A 4 43.72 -42.47 -5.77
N THR A 5 43.81 -41.66 -6.85
CA THR A 5 42.73 -41.47 -7.86
C THR A 5 41.40 -40.98 -7.27
N ALA A 6 40.63 -40.04 -7.82
CA ALA A 6 40.65 -39.17 -8.98
C ALA A 6 39.27 -38.48 -8.98
N SER A 7 39.17 -37.25 -9.48
CA SER A 7 38.00 -36.77 -10.25
C SER A 7 36.68 -36.57 -9.43
N SER A 8 35.73 -35.67 -9.71
CA SER A 8 35.42 -34.85 -10.86
C SER A 8 34.39 -33.78 -10.43
N SER A 9 34.49 -32.58 -11.02
CA SER A 9 33.39 -31.80 -11.63
C SER A 9 31.97 -31.73 -11.01
N ASP A 10 31.51 -30.51 -10.75
CA ASP A 10 30.28 -29.92 -11.36
C ASP A 10 30.16 -28.44 -10.90
N SER A 11 30.39 -27.43 -11.74
CA SER A 11 29.54 -26.84 -12.80
C SER A 11 28.42 -25.89 -12.33
N LYS A 12 28.37 -24.73 -13.01
CA LYS A 12 27.23 -23.81 -13.28
C LYS A 12 26.60 -22.97 -12.14
N SER A 13 26.91 -21.67 -12.22
CA SER A 13 26.15 -20.44 -11.87
C SER A 13 24.61 -20.55 -11.95
N PRO A 14 23.81 -19.79 -11.16
CA PRO A 14 23.44 -18.43 -11.60
C PRO A 14 23.24 -17.37 -10.48
N SER A 15 23.79 -16.18 -10.75
CA SER A 15 23.14 -14.86 -10.68
C SER A 15 21.87 -14.68 -9.83
N LYS A 16 21.91 -13.75 -8.88
CA LYS A 16 21.38 -12.36 -8.99
C LYS A 16 21.40 -11.70 -7.60
N SER A 17 22.19 -10.63 -7.42
CA SER A 17 22.41 -9.97 -6.12
C SER A 17 21.39 -8.87 -5.77
N TRP A 18 20.19 -8.85 -6.36
CA TRP A 18 19.14 -7.91 -5.95
C TRP A 18 18.35 -8.38 -4.72
N GLU A 19 18.72 -9.52 -4.14
CA GLU A 19 18.22 -9.97 -2.84
C GLU A 19 18.93 -9.27 -1.66
N GLN A 20 19.36 -8.02 -1.85
CA GLN A 20 19.80 -7.16 -0.76
C GLN A 20 18.56 -6.74 0.03
N ARG A 21 17.90 -7.71 0.70
CA ARG A 21 16.98 -7.42 1.79
C ARG A 21 17.80 -6.68 2.81
N ASN A 22 17.48 -5.41 3.01
CA ASN A 22 18.09 -4.60 4.06
C ASN A 22 18.07 -5.43 5.36
N PRO A 23 19.22 -5.62 6.02
CA PRO A 23 19.30 -6.40 7.25
C PRO A 23 18.53 -5.75 8.42
N GLU A 24 17.91 -4.60 8.17
CA GLU A 24 17.11 -3.79 9.09
C GLU A 24 15.61 -3.79 8.70
N ILE A 25 15.11 -4.87 8.10
CA ILE A 25 13.68 -5.15 8.15
C ILE A 25 13.42 -5.84 9.49
N GLU A 26 13.10 -5.06 10.51
CA GLU A 26 12.91 -5.55 11.89
C GLU A 26 11.79 -6.59 12.01
N ARG A 27 10.83 -6.62 11.07
CA ARG A 27 9.85 -7.71 10.92
C ARG A 27 9.08 -7.57 9.60
N GLU A 28 8.87 -8.66 8.89
CA GLU A 28 7.89 -8.71 7.80
C GLU A 28 6.49 -8.64 8.42
N ILE A 29 5.77 -7.54 8.19
CA ILE A 29 4.41 -7.35 8.71
C ILE A 29 3.49 -8.28 7.91
N THR A 30 2.98 -9.34 8.53
CA THR A 30 1.98 -10.22 7.93
C THR A 30 0.63 -9.47 7.90
N ILE A 31 -0.15 -9.61 6.83
CA ILE A 31 -1.40 -8.84 6.58
C ILE A 31 -2.41 -8.93 7.74
N ASP A 32 -2.31 -9.99 8.52
CA ASP A 32 -3.06 -10.30 9.74
C ASP A 32 -2.74 -9.39 10.94
N GLU A 33 -1.56 -8.77 11.00
CA GLU A 33 -1.18 -7.81 12.05
C GLU A 33 -1.53 -6.36 11.68
N TYR A 34 -1.88 -6.13 10.41
CA TYR A 34 -2.31 -4.82 9.95
C TYR A 34 -3.66 -4.44 10.58
N ASN A 35 -3.65 -3.42 11.44
CA ASN A 35 -4.84 -2.87 12.06
C ASN A 35 -5.34 -1.65 11.26
N PRO A 36 -6.33 -1.79 10.35
CA PRO A 36 -6.79 -0.71 9.48
C PRO A 36 -7.58 0.39 10.21
N LYS A 37 -7.72 0.33 11.54
CA LYS A 37 -8.54 1.30 12.30
C LYS A 37 -8.04 2.74 12.14
N GLY A 38 -6.72 2.95 12.12
CA GLY A 38 -6.12 4.27 11.92
C GLY A 38 -6.43 4.83 10.53
N THR A 39 -6.16 4.05 9.49
CA THR A 39 -6.47 4.41 8.09
C THR A 39 -7.97 4.60 7.88
N LEU A 40 -8.81 3.70 8.41
CA LEU A 40 -10.26 3.80 8.34
C LEU A 40 -10.78 5.08 9.01
N THR A 41 -10.22 5.45 10.16
CA THR A 41 -10.59 6.70 10.84
C THR A 41 -10.23 7.91 9.99
N LEU A 42 -9.03 7.93 9.40
CA LEU A 42 -8.59 9.00 8.49
C LEU A 42 -9.50 9.10 7.25
N THR A 43 -9.84 7.96 6.64
CA THR A 43 -10.73 7.91 5.47
C THR A 43 -12.12 8.40 5.81
N LEU A 44 -12.69 7.97 6.94
CA LEU A 44 -14.02 8.41 7.39
C LEU A 44 -14.03 9.90 7.73
N LEU A 45 -12.99 10.40 8.40
CA LEU A 45 -12.84 11.82 8.69
C LEU A 45 -12.76 12.65 7.39
N TYR A 46 -11.93 12.21 6.44
CA TYR A 46 -11.81 12.85 5.13
C TYR A 46 -13.15 12.87 4.38
N LEU A 47 -13.85 11.74 4.34
CA LEU A 47 -15.17 11.65 3.71
C LEU A 47 -16.19 12.56 4.39
N ALA A 48 -16.18 12.63 5.73
CA ALA A 48 -17.05 13.51 6.49
C ALA A 48 -16.81 14.99 6.13
N ILE A 49 -15.55 15.42 5.98
CA ILE A 49 -15.22 16.78 5.57
C ILE A 49 -15.74 17.06 4.16
N ILE A 50 -15.58 16.14 3.21
CA ILE A 50 -16.09 16.30 1.85
C ILE A 50 -17.61 16.42 1.87
N VAL A 51 -18.32 15.51 2.55
CA VAL A 51 -19.79 15.53 2.63
C VAL A 51 -20.26 16.82 3.28
N LEU A 52 -19.60 17.27 4.35
CA LEU A 52 -19.90 18.54 5.00
C LEU A 52 -19.76 19.71 4.02
N MET A 53 -18.63 19.81 3.30
CA MET A 53 -18.43 20.87 2.30
C MET A 53 -19.43 20.76 1.14
N TRP A 54 -19.76 19.55 0.70
CA TRP A 54 -20.71 19.31 -0.38
C TRP A 54 -22.13 19.75 0.02
N VAL A 55 -22.60 19.34 1.19
CA VAL A 55 -23.89 19.78 1.74
C VAL A 55 -23.90 21.29 1.95
N PHE A 56 -22.81 21.85 2.48
CA PHE A 56 -22.69 23.30 2.67
C PHE A 56 -22.78 24.05 1.34
N MET A 57 -22.05 23.61 0.30
CA MET A 57 -22.14 24.19 -1.04
C MET A 57 -23.54 24.05 -1.64
N PHE A 58 -24.21 22.91 -1.43
CA PHE A 58 -25.60 22.72 -1.82
C PHE A 58 -26.52 23.76 -1.15
N PHE A 59 -26.36 24.02 0.15
CA PHE A 59 -27.14 25.06 0.84
C PHE A 59 -26.80 26.47 0.35
N VAL A 60 -25.54 26.77 0.08
CA VAL A 60 -25.12 28.08 -0.45
C VAL A 60 -25.74 28.33 -1.82
N GLU A 61 -25.74 27.31 -2.69
CA GLU A 61 -26.28 27.41 -4.05
C GLU A 61 -27.82 27.42 -4.06
N PHE A 62 -28.46 26.53 -3.30
CA PHE A 62 -29.90 26.26 -3.41
C PHE A 62 -30.74 26.77 -2.22
N GLY A 63 -30.13 27.32 -1.18
CA GLY A 63 -30.81 27.78 0.03
C GLY A 63 -31.41 29.20 -0.05
N GLY A 64 -31.09 29.98 -1.09
CA GLY A 64 -31.53 31.37 -1.23
C GLY A 64 -32.10 31.75 -2.59
N ASN A 65 -31.65 31.10 -3.67
CA ASN A 65 -32.20 31.26 -5.01
C ASN A 65 -32.50 29.86 -5.55
N ALA A 66 -33.78 29.54 -5.75
CA ALA A 66 -34.17 28.30 -6.39
C ALA A 66 -33.46 28.20 -7.76
N PRO A 67 -32.91 27.04 -8.13
CA PRO A 67 -32.49 26.84 -9.50
C PRO A 67 -33.77 26.96 -10.32
N SER A 68 -33.88 28.00 -11.15
CA SER A 68 -34.96 28.06 -12.13
C SER A 68 -34.73 26.88 -13.07
N ILE A 69 -35.40 25.77 -12.77
CA ILE A 69 -35.51 24.62 -13.66
C ILE A 69 -36.40 25.10 -14.80
N ILE A 70 -35.80 25.75 -15.80
CA ILE A 70 -36.45 26.01 -17.08
C ILE A 70 -36.29 24.70 -17.87
N GLY A 71 -37.39 23.96 -17.91
CA GLY A 71 -37.60 22.90 -18.91
C GLY A 71 -37.91 23.47 -20.28
#